data_AF-A0A7Z9X035-F1
#
_entry.id   AF-A0A7Z9X035-F1
#
_cell.length_a   1.000
_cell.length_b   1.000
_cell.length_c   1.000
_cell.angle_alpha   90.00
_cell.angle_beta   90.00
_cell.angle_gamma   90.00
#
_symmetry.space_group_name_H-M   'P 1'
#
loop_
_entity.id
_entity.type
_entity.pdbx_description
1 polymer ?
#
loop_
_entity_poly.entity_id
_entity_poly.type
_entity_poly.pdbx_seq_one_letter_code
_entity_poly.pdbx_strand_id
1 'polypeptide(L)'
;MTTLLAADIGGTKSDLAIFDISQTPDAPPIRRKRYRNKDFQNLDTILKDFLNSSETPDYGCFGVAAVIHQGIVKLTNLDWSVSEEQLQRTFGFKQ
;
A
#
# COMPACT_ATOMS: atom_id res chain seq x y z
N MET A 1 -16.28 7.55 9.01
CA MET A 1 -14.93 7.17 9.46
C MET A 1 -14.04 7.26 8.24
N THR A 2 -12.99 8.09 8.27
CA THR A 2 -12.11 8.26 7.11
C THR A 2 -10.88 7.40 7.34
N THR A 3 -10.57 6.53 6.39
CA THR A 3 -9.49 5.55 6.58
C THR A 3 -8.34 5.74 5.61
N LEU A 4 -7.12 5.52 6.11
CA LEU A 4 -5.88 5.62 5.35
C LEU A 4 -5.16 4.28 5.38
N LEU A 5 -4.87 3.73 4.20
CA LEU A 5 -3.86 2.69 4.04
C LEU A 5 -2.47 3.35 4.02
N ALA A 6 -1.63 3.03 4.99
CA ALA A 6 -0.20 3.30 4.94
C ALA A 6 0.54 2.03 4.54
N ALA A 7 1.41 2.13 3.54
CA ALA A 7 2.19 1.02 3.03
C ALA A 7 3.68 1.41 2.93
N ASP A 8 4.54 0.66 3.62
CA ASP A 8 6.00 0.75 3.51
C ASP A 8 6.50 -0.39 2.60
N ILE A 9 7.00 -0.05 1.43
CA ILE A 9 7.39 -0.97 0.36
C ILE A 9 8.92 -0.97 0.22
N GLY A 10 9.54 -1.98 0.81
CA GLY A 10 10.97 -2.26 0.65
C GLY A 10 11.27 -3.26 -0.48
N GLY A 11 12.55 -3.60 -0.65
CA GLY A 11 12.97 -4.57 -1.66
C GLY A 11 12.66 -6.04 -1.31
N THR A 12 12.51 -6.38 -0.04
CA THR A 12 12.28 -7.77 0.40
C THR A 12 10.99 -7.98 1.17
N LYS A 13 10.45 -6.92 1.76
CA LYS A 13 9.27 -6.95 2.63
C LYS A 13 8.44 -5.70 2.39
N SER A 14 7.14 -5.84 2.65
CA SER A 14 6.20 -4.73 2.67
C SER A 14 5.38 -4.79 3.96
N ASP A 15 5.20 -3.65 4.63
CA ASP A 15 4.41 -3.51 5.86
C ASP A 15 3.22 -2.60 5.58
N LEU A 16 2.01 -3.13 5.75
CA LEU A 16 0.76 -2.45 5.43
C LEU A 16 -0.06 -2.28 6.70
N ALA A 17 -0.67 -1.11 6.86
CA ALA A 17 -1.56 -0.81 7.97
C ALA A 17 -2.72 0.12 7.57
N ILE A 18 -3.89 -0.08 8.18
CA ILE A 18 -5.05 0.81 8.02
C ILE A 18 -5.21 1.61 9.31
N PHE A 19 -5.37 2.92 9.18
CA PHE A 19 -5.61 3.85 10.28
C PHE A 19 -6.94 4.57 10.10
N ASP A 20 -7.59 4.88 11.21
CA ASP A 20 -8.64 5.90 11.26
C ASP A 20 -7.97 7.26 11.43
N ILE A 21 -7.97 8.09 10.40
CA ILE A 21 -7.29 9.38 10.46
C ILE A 21 -7.93 10.32 11.48
N SER A 22 -9.21 10.12 11.82
CA SER A 22 -9.89 10.94 12.83
C SER A 22 -9.36 10.71 14.25
N GLN A 23 -8.59 9.64 14.46
CA GLN A 23 -8.01 9.26 15.75
C GLN A 23 -6.47 9.27 15.74
N THR A 24 -5.85 9.70 14.63
CA THR A 24 -4.38 9.88 14.55
C THR A 24 -3.91 11.15 15.26
N PRO A 25 -2.64 11.20 15.76
CA PRO A 25 -1.57 10.21 15.62
C PRO A 25 -1.57 9.11 16.70
N ASP A 26 -2.40 9.22 17.74
CA ASP A 26 -2.27 8.40 18.94
C ASP A 26 -2.97 7.03 18.85
N ALA A 27 -3.84 6.83 17.86
CA ALA A 27 -4.52 5.55 17.67
C ALA A 27 -3.63 4.48 17.00
N PRO A 28 -3.64 3.23 17.52
CA PRO A 28 -3.01 2.11 16.85
C PRO A 28 -3.71 1.80 15.51
N PRO A 29 -3.04 1.10 14.58
CA PRO A 29 -3.67 0.68 13.34
C PRO A 29 -4.83 -0.29 13.60
N ILE A 30 -5.93 -0.11 12.88
CA ILE A 30 -7.11 -0.99 12.90
C ILE A 30 -6.73 -2.39 12.39
N ARG A 31 -5.83 -2.43 11.41
CA ARG A 31 -5.29 -3.65 10.81
C ARG A 31 -3.85 -3.39 10.43
N ARG A 32 -2.98 -4.38 10.68
CA ARG A 32 -1.58 -4.37 10.22
C ARG A 32 -1.16 -5.75 9.78
N LYS A 33 -0.40 -5.86 8.69
CA LYS A 33 0.19 -7.12 8.24
C LYS A 33 1.48 -6.84 7.48
N ARG A 34 2.47 -7.71 7.70
CA ARG A 34 3.75 -7.69 6.99
C ARG A 34 3.83 -8.85 6.03
N TYR A 35 4.38 -8.58 4.84
CA TYR A 35 4.54 -9.51 3.74
C TYR A 35 6.01 -9.73 3.41
N ARG A 36 6.32 -10.93 2.89
CA ARG A 36 7.58 -11.20 2.21
C ARG A 36 7.34 -11.07 0.72
N ASN A 37 8.02 -10.15 0.07
CA ASN A 37 7.68 -9.74 -1.30
C ASN A 37 7.89 -10.88 -2.30
N LYS A 38 8.87 -11.75 -2.07
CA LYS A 38 9.15 -12.93 -2.91
C LYS A 38 8.00 -13.94 -3.01
N ASP A 39 7.04 -13.90 -2.08
CA ASP A 39 5.90 -14.82 -2.06
C ASP A 39 4.73 -14.28 -2.92
N PHE A 40 4.90 -13.10 -3.53
CA PHE A 40 3.89 -12.39 -4.32
C PHE A 40 4.44 -11.95 -5.67
N GLN A 41 3.57 -11.86 -6.67
CA GLN A 41 3.96 -11.51 -8.04
C GLN A 41 4.22 -10.01 -8.22
N ASN A 42 3.47 -9.17 -7.50
CA ASN A 42 3.53 -7.71 -7.56
C ASN A 42 2.83 -7.09 -6.34
N LEU A 43 2.91 -5.76 -6.21
CA LEU A 43 2.25 -5.03 -5.12
C LEU A 43 0.72 -5.20 -5.14
N ASP A 44 0.09 -5.24 -6.31
CA ASP A 44 -1.37 -5.40 -6.43
C ASP A 44 -1.85 -6.70 -5.80
N THR A 45 -1.10 -7.79 -5.93
CA THR A 45 -1.43 -9.06 -5.27
C THR A 45 -1.31 -9.00 -3.74
N ILE A 46 -0.35 -8.24 -3.21
CA ILE A 46 -0.25 -7.97 -1.76
C ILE A 46 -1.45 -7.15 -1.29
N LEU A 47 -1.80 -6.10 -2.03
CA LEU A 47 -2.92 -5.22 -1.69
C LEU A 47 -4.25 -5.95 -1.74
N LYS A 48 -4.47 -6.81 -2.74
CA LYS A 48 -5.67 -7.66 -2.82
C LYS A 48 -5.76 -8.63 -1.65
N ASP A 49 -4.66 -9.28 -1.26
CA ASP A 49 -4.65 -10.15 -0.08
C ASP A 49 -4.90 -9.35 1.21
N PHE A 50 -4.27 -8.18 1.33
CA PHE A 50 -4.42 -7.32 2.50
C PHE A 50 -5.82 -6.72 2.64
N LEU A 51 -6.46 -6.35 1.53
CA LEU A 51 -7.79 -5.75 1.53
C LEU A 51 -8.91 -6.80 1.43
N ASN A 52 -8.57 -8.09 1.32
CA ASN A 52 -9.56 -9.15 1.23
C ASN A 52 -10.50 -9.10 2.45
N SER A 53 -11.80 -9.14 2.16
CA SER A 53 -12.90 -9.08 3.14
C SER A 53 -12.92 -7.86 4.07
N SER A 54 -12.25 -6.77 3.70
CA SER A 54 -12.33 -5.48 4.40
C SER A 54 -12.86 -4.38 3.50
N GLU A 55 -13.49 -3.36 4.08
CA GLU A 55 -13.80 -2.13 3.36
C GLU A 55 -12.52 -1.49 2.82
N THR A 56 -12.61 -1.01 1.59
CA THR A 56 -11.51 -0.34 0.91
C THR A 56 -11.25 1.02 1.56
N PRO A 57 -9.99 1.33 1.96
CA PRO A 57 -9.67 2.62 2.55
C PRO A 57 -9.92 3.79 1.60
N ASP A 58 -10.28 4.95 2.15
CA ASP A 58 -10.51 6.17 1.36
C ASP A 58 -9.24 6.63 0.63
N TYR A 59 -8.10 6.55 1.31
CA TYR A 59 -6.82 7.03 0.81
C TYR A 59 -5.74 5.94 0.94
N GLY A 60 -4.74 6.00 0.07
CA GLY A 60 -3.55 5.16 0.13
C GLY A 60 -2.26 5.98 0.06
N CYS A 61 -1.37 5.80 1.03
CA CYS A 61 -0.04 6.40 1.08
C CYS A 61 1.02 5.30 1.03
N PHE A 62 1.89 5.39 0.02
CA PHE A 62 2.88 4.36 -0.30
C PHE A 62 4.29 4.93 -0.19
N GLY A 63 4.99 4.62 0.89
CA GLY A 63 6.43 4.85 0.99
C GLY A 63 7.16 3.75 0.22
N VAL A 64 7.93 4.10 -0.81
CA VAL A 64 8.64 3.13 -1.64
C VAL A 64 10.13 3.39 -1.61
N ALA A 65 10.94 2.37 -1.35
CA ALA A 65 12.40 2.45 -1.30
C ALA A 65 13.04 2.51 -2.70
N ALA A 66 12.58 3.44 -3.55
CA ALA A 66 13.07 3.68 -4.91
C ALA A 66 12.73 5.10 -5.37
N VAL A 67 13.37 5.54 -6.45
CA VAL A 67 13.09 6.85 -7.06
C VAL A 67 11.76 6.80 -7.78
N ILE A 68 10.89 7.76 -7.49
CA ILE A 68 9.61 7.94 -8.17
C ILE A 68 9.83 8.89 -9.36
N HIS A 69 9.41 8.48 -10.56
CA HIS A 69 9.44 9.30 -11.75
C HIS A 69 8.04 9.34 -12.38
N GLN A 70 7.44 10.53 -12.44
CA GLN A 70 6.09 10.74 -13.00
C GLN A 70 5.02 9.84 -12.38
N GLY A 71 5.05 9.66 -11.05
CA GLY A 71 4.09 8.81 -10.32
C GLY A 71 4.25 7.31 -10.57
N ILE A 72 5.37 6.90 -11.19
CA ILE A 72 5.72 5.50 -11.44
C ILE A 72 7.01 5.19 -10.69
N VAL A 73 7.04 3.99 -10.10
CA VAL A 73 8.24 3.44 -9.48
C VAL A 73 8.50 2.03 -10.00
N LYS A 74 9.76 1.77 -10.33
CA LYS A 74 10.27 0.43 -10.64
C LYS A 74 11.19 0.01 -9.52
N LEU A 75 10.88 -1.12 -8.88
CA LEU A 75 11.76 -1.68 -7.86
C LEU A 75 12.98 -2.29 -8.55
N THR A 76 14.17 -2.09 -8.00
CA THR A 76 15.41 -2.63 -8.59
C THR A 76 15.64 -4.10 -8.25
N ASN A 77 15.17 -4.51 -7.07
CA ASN A 77 15.34 -5.87 -6.54
C ASN A 77 14.17 -6.81 -6.87
N LEU A 78 13.10 -6.29 -7.45
CA LEU A 78 11.88 -7.01 -7.83
C LEU A 78 11.45 -6.49 -9.19
N ASP A 79 10.98 -7.35 -10.11
CA ASP A 79 10.46 -6.91 -11.42
C ASP A 79 9.05 -6.30 -11.29
N TRP A 80 8.88 -5.41 -10.31
CA TRP A 80 7.63 -4.75 -9.96
C TRP A 80 7.65 -3.33 -10.49
N SER A 81 6.60 -2.99 -11.23
CA SER A 81 6.28 -1.61 -11.58
C SER A 81 5.01 -1.22 -10.85
N VAL A 82 5.03 -0.08 -10.17
CA VAL A 82 3.89 0.48 -9.44
C VAL A 82 3.61 1.87 -9.98
N SER A 83 2.34 2.16 -10.25
CA SER A 83 1.86 3.46 -10.74
C SER A 83 0.78 3.99 -9.81
N GLU A 84 0.89 5.25 -9.40
CA GLU A 84 -0.11 5.93 -8.59
C GLU A 84 -1.50 5.91 -9.27
N GLU A 85 -1.55 6.18 -10.57
CA GLU A 85 -2.76 6.14 -11.39
C GLU A 85 -3.38 4.74 -11.43
N GLN A 86 -2.55 3.70 -11.60
CA GLN A 86 -3.03 2.32 -11.58
C GLN A 86 -3.57 1.92 -10.20
N LEU A 87 -2.89 2.32 -9.12
CA LEU A 87 -3.34 2.05 -7.75
C LEU A 87 -4.69 2.73 -7.47
N GLN A 88 -4.85 3.99 -7.84
CA GLN A 88 -6.12 4.71 -7.72
C GLN A 88 -7.25 4.02 -8.49
N ARG A 89 -7.01 3.64 -9.75
CA ARG A 89 -8.02 2.94 -10.56
C ARG A 89 -8.39 1.56 -10.02
N THR A 90 -7.40 0.81 -9.56
CA THR A 90 -7.59 -0.60 -9.15
C THR A 90 -8.26 -0.71 -7.78
N PHE A 91 -7.93 0.21 -6.88
CA PHE A 91 -8.38 0.18 -5.48
C PHE A 91 -9.30 1.34 -5.11
N GLY A 92 -9.65 2.23 -6.04
CA GLY A 92 -10.62 3.31 -5.78
C GLY A 92 -10.16 4.37 -4.78
N PHE A 93 -8.84 4.51 -4.56
CA PHE A 93 -8.32 5.54 -3.65
C PHE A 93 -8.64 6.94 -4.16
N LYS A 94 -9.03 7.82 -3.25
CA LYS A 94 -9.23 9.25 -3.50
C LYS A 94 -7.89 9.97 -3.59
N GLN A 95 -7.86 11.06 -4.35
CA GLN A 95 -6.71 11.96 -4.51
C GLN A 95 -6.93 13.25 -3.74
#